data_AF-A0A7X9UHD5-F1
#
_entry.id   AF-A0A7X9UHD5-F1
#
_cell.length_a   1.000
_cell.length_b   1.000
_cell.length_c   1.000
_cell.angle_alpha   90.00
_cell.angle_beta   90.00
_cell.angle_gamma   90.00
#
_symmetry.space_group_name_H-M   'P 1'
#
loop_
_entity.id
_entity.type
_entity.pdbx_description
1 polymer ?
#
loop_
_entity_poly.entity_id
_entity_poly.type
_entity_poly.pdbx_seq_one_letter_code
_entity_poly.pdbx_strand_id
1 'polypeptide(L)'
;MIFIVYWSALHILFHFKMKKIKGTLTTVETPQRVKIDTTFRQNKLTYSSYWFLIHIAIIVAIAIISILNYKALPNVIPMKYDFQGNVTSSVPKTYLSVLAINLVQLGIIGLMMLVNWSIKTSKQQLTTSNPAKFAAENIQFRRKWSLFTIITGFLLTILFAFIQINMFLPNLFLLTAISFITPVAIVLGAILLSLTGRQGGGKIRNHQEDRERSKEQPVNDDEYWKLGFIYFNANDPSFTVEKRYGIGWTINFARPLSWVLLLFIIAIVVISIVLSQ
;
A
#
# COMPACT_ATOMS: atom_id res chain seq x y z
N MET A 1 -17.27 2.53 2.54
CA MET A 1 -17.49 1.27 3.29
C MET A 1 -18.09 0.16 2.43
N ILE A 2 -19.14 0.43 1.63
CA ILE A 2 -19.82 -0.58 0.77
C ILE A 2 -18.84 -1.37 -0.13
N PHE A 3 -17.90 -0.69 -0.79
CA PHE A 3 -16.91 -1.34 -1.65
C PHE A 3 -16.02 -2.35 -0.90
N ILE A 4 -15.59 -2.03 0.32
CA ILE A 4 -14.73 -2.92 1.12
C ILE A 4 -15.52 -4.17 1.53
N VAL A 5 -16.76 -3.98 2.02
CA VAL A 5 -17.64 -5.09 2.40
C VAL A 5 -17.91 -6.00 1.21
N TYR A 6 -18.24 -5.42 0.06
CA TYR A 6 -18.49 -6.16 -1.17
C TYR A 6 -17.26 -6.95 -1.64
N TRP A 7 -16.09 -6.29 -1.69
CA TRP A 7 -14.83 -6.93 -2.07
C TRP A 7 -14.47 -8.09 -1.14
N SER A 8 -14.60 -7.91 0.18
CA SER A 8 -14.36 -8.96 1.16
C SER A 8 -15.34 -10.13 1.02
N ALA A 9 -16.64 -9.85 0.81
CA ALA A 9 -17.64 -10.89 0.61
C ALA A 9 -17.33 -11.75 -0.62
N LEU A 10 -17.00 -11.12 -1.76
CA LEU A 10 -16.58 -11.84 -2.96
C LEU A 10 -15.37 -12.73 -2.70
N HIS A 11 -14.34 -12.20 -2.03
CA HIS A 11 -13.11 -12.95 -1.77
C HIS A 11 -13.37 -14.21 -0.92
N ILE A 12 -14.24 -14.08 0.09
CA ILE A 12 -14.65 -15.19 0.96
C ILE A 12 -15.44 -16.24 0.16
N LEU A 13 -16.41 -15.82 -0.66
CA LEU A 13 -17.21 -16.72 -1.49
C LEU A 13 -16.32 -17.55 -2.44
N PHE A 14 -15.39 -16.89 -3.14
CA PHE A 14 -14.48 -17.58 -4.04
C PHE A 14 -13.46 -18.46 -3.32
N HIS A 15 -13.02 -18.07 -2.12
CA HIS A 15 -12.15 -18.91 -1.29
C HIS A 15 -12.80 -20.26 -0.96
N PHE A 16 -14.07 -20.25 -0.50
CA PHE A 16 -14.79 -21.49 -0.21
C PHE A 16 -15.08 -22.32 -1.46
N LYS A 17 -15.46 -21.67 -2.57
CA LYS A 17 -15.65 -22.35 -3.86
C LYS A 17 -14.36 -23.05 -4.32
N MET A 18 -13.23 -22.36 -4.23
CA MET A 18 -11.90 -22.91 -4.57
C MET A 18 -11.55 -24.09 -3.65
N LYS A 19 -11.76 -23.98 -2.34
CA LYS A 19 -11.46 -25.05 -1.38
C LYS A 19 -12.28 -26.33 -1.67
N LYS A 20 -13.55 -26.17 -2.05
CA LYS A 20 -14.42 -27.29 -2.46
C LYS A 20 -13.88 -28.00 -3.71
N ILE A 21 -13.50 -27.23 -4.73
CA ILE A 21 -12.91 -27.78 -5.97
C ILE A 21 -11.55 -28.43 -5.69
N LYS A 22 -10.71 -27.83 -4.84
CA LYS A 22 -9.40 -28.41 -4.50
C LYS A 22 -9.55 -29.78 -3.83
N GLY A 23 -10.60 -29.99 -3.04
CA GLY A 23 -10.92 -31.28 -2.43
C GLY A 23 -11.35 -32.36 -3.43
N THR A 24 -11.75 -32.00 -4.66
CA THR A 24 -12.11 -32.97 -5.71
C THR A 24 -10.95 -33.31 -6.64
N LEU A 25 -9.78 -32.68 -6.47
CA LEU A 25 -8.61 -32.93 -7.30
C LEU A 25 -7.74 -34.04 -6.72
N THR A 26 -7.22 -34.91 -7.57
CA THR A 26 -6.27 -35.94 -7.17
C THR A 26 -4.97 -35.30 -6.70
N THR A 27 -4.60 -35.57 -5.44
CA THR A 27 -3.30 -35.13 -4.90
C THR A 27 -2.20 -35.95 -5.56
N VAL A 28 -1.44 -35.33 -6.46
CA VAL A 28 -0.21 -35.95 -6.97
C VAL A 28 0.89 -35.69 -5.95
N GLU A 29 1.40 -36.75 -5.32
CA GLU A 29 2.56 -36.70 -4.43
C GLU A 29 3.83 -36.48 -5.25
N THR A 30 4.03 -35.27 -5.74
CA THR A 30 5.32 -34.83 -6.27
C THR A 30 6.18 -34.31 -5.14
N PRO A 31 7.49 -34.63 -5.08
CA PRO A 31 8.39 -34.08 -4.08
C PRO A 31 8.39 -32.55 -4.17
N GLN A 32 8.08 -31.89 -3.05
CA GLN A 32 8.19 -30.44 -2.92
C GLN A 32 9.66 -30.11 -2.69
N ARG A 33 10.32 -29.54 -3.70
CA ARG A 33 11.70 -29.06 -3.59
C ARG A 33 11.70 -27.56 -3.77
N VAL A 34 12.40 -26.88 -2.87
CA VAL A 34 12.56 -25.43 -2.90
C VAL A 34 13.97 -25.13 -3.38
N LYS A 35 14.08 -24.29 -4.41
CA LYS A 35 15.34 -23.66 -4.78
C LYS A 35 15.29 -22.20 -4.35
N ILE A 36 16.25 -21.79 -3.53
CA ILE A 36 16.37 -20.43 -3.02
C ILE A 36 17.63 -19.81 -3.60
N ASP A 37 17.50 -18.60 -4.12
CA ASP A 37 18.66 -17.77 -4.44
C ASP A 37 19.13 -17.06 -3.16
N THR A 38 20.27 -17.48 -2.62
CA THR A 38 20.86 -16.93 -1.39
C THR A 38 21.40 -15.50 -1.57
N THR A 39 21.62 -15.06 -2.81
CA THR A 39 22.09 -13.70 -3.13
C THR A 39 20.96 -12.68 -3.23
N PHE A 40 19.69 -13.12 -3.19
CA PHE A 40 18.52 -12.24 -3.35
C PHE A 40 18.56 -11.02 -2.43
N ARG A 41 18.88 -11.22 -1.14
CA ARG A 41 18.94 -10.13 -0.15
C ARG A 41 20.16 -9.22 -0.27
N GLN A 42 21.17 -9.62 -1.05
CA GLN A 42 22.35 -8.79 -1.36
C GLN A 42 22.03 -7.73 -2.42
N ASN A 43 20.92 -7.90 -3.16
CA ASN A 43 20.47 -6.98 -4.19
C ASN A 43 19.68 -5.79 -3.63
N LYS A 44 19.63 -4.69 -4.38
CA LYS A 44 18.79 -3.53 -4.08
C LYS A 44 17.32 -3.82 -4.42
N LEU A 45 16.57 -4.33 -3.45
CA LEU A 45 15.15 -4.73 -3.61
C LEU A 45 14.20 -3.54 -3.82
N THR A 46 14.50 -2.39 -3.22
CA THR A 46 13.67 -1.18 -3.27
C THR A 46 14.53 0.05 -3.46
N TYR A 47 13.90 1.16 -3.83
CA TYR A 47 14.53 2.47 -3.73
C TYR A 47 14.71 2.84 -2.26
N SER A 48 15.73 3.65 -2.00
CA SER A 48 16.07 4.08 -0.63
C SER A 48 14.96 4.94 -0.03
N SER A 49 14.69 4.75 1.26
CA SER A 49 13.73 5.59 1.98
C SER A 49 14.19 7.06 2.11
N TYR A 50 15.46 7.38 1.83
CA TYR A 50 15.93 8.77 1.77
C TYR A 50 15.21 9.61 0.70
N TRP A 51 14.62 9.01 -0.32
CA TRP A 51 13.78 9.72 -1.28
C TRP A 51 12.54 10.37 -0.62
N PHE A 52 12.13 9.92 0.57
CA PHE A 52 11.05 10.60 1.30
C PHE A 52 11.47 11.95 1.92
N LEU A 53 12.77 12.27 1.99
CA LEU A 53 13.25 13.56 2.48
C LEU A 53 12.75 14.74 1.64
N ILE A 54 12.60 14.58 0.32
CA ILE A 54 12.02 15.66 -0.52
C ILE A 54 10.57 15.98 -0.12
N HIS A 55 9.82 14.97 0.34
CA HIS A 55 8.44 15.13 0.78
C HIS A 55 8.42 15.89 2.10
N ILE A 56 9.26 15.47 3.04
CA ILE A 56 9.42 16.13 4.35
C ILE A 56 9.86 17.58 4.17
N ALA A 57 10.81 17.84 3.26
CA ALA A 57 11.27 19.20 2.96
C ALA A 57 10.12 20.09 2.45
N ILE A 58 9.27 19.58 1.55
CA ILE A 58 8.09 20.32 1.07
C ILE A 58 7.10 20.57 2.20
N ILE A 59 6.80 19.55 3.02
CA ILE A 59 5.88 19.69 4.16
C ILE A 59 6.38 20.76 5.13
N VAL A 60 7.66 20.74 5.47
CA VAL A 60 8.30 21.73 6.36
C VAL A 60 8.27 23.13 5.72
N ALA A 61 8.58 23.26 4.44
CA ALA A 61 8.53 24.55 3.74
C ALA A 61 7.13 25.18 3.77
N ILE A 62 6.09 24.39 3.48
CA ILE A 62 4.70 24.87 3.50
C ILE A 62 4.24 25.18 4.93
N ALA A 63 4.66 24.40 5.92
CA ALA A 63 4.39 24.68 7.32
C ALA A 63 5.02 26.01 7.76
N ILE A 64 6.29 26.26 7.40
CA ILE A 64 6.98 27.53 7.67
C ILE A 64 6.24 28.70 7.01
N ILE A 65 5.91 28.59 5.72
CA ILE A 65 5.15 29.62 5.00
C ILE A 65 3.83 29.91 5.72
N SER A 66 3.14 28.87 6.21
CA SER A 66 1.87 29.03 6.90
C SER A 66 2.00 29.71 8.26
N ILE A 67 3.07 29.44 8.99
CA ILE A 67 3.37 30.09 10.27
C ILE A 67 3.74 31.57 10.05
N LEU A 68 4.59 31.86 9.07
CA LEU A 68 5.01 33.23 8.73
C LEU A 68 3.83 34.10 8.29
N ASN A 69 2.86 33.52 7.59
CA ASN A 69 1.68 34.21 7.09
C ASN A 69 0.42 34.00 7.96
N TYR A 70 0.58 33.48 9.17
CA TYR A 70 -0.55 33.10 10.04
C TYR A 70 -1.53 34.25 10.31
N LYS A 71 -1.01 35.49 10.41
CA LYS A 71 -1.83 36.68 10.65
C LYS A 71 -2.75 37.01 9.47
N ALA A 72 -2.33 36.73 8.25
CA ALA A 72 -3.09 37.00 7.03
C ALA A 72 -4.22 35.98 6.78
N LEU A 73 -4.19 34.83 7.46
CA LEU A 73 -5.21 33.80 7.30
C LEU A 73 -6.57 34.23 7.86
N PRO A 74 -7.68 33.80 7.24
CA PRO A 74 -9.02 34.03 7.75
C PRO A 74 -9.20 33.51 9.19
N ASN A 75 -10.08 34.13 9.98
CA ASN A 75 -10.33 33.71 11.37
C ASN A 75 -11.04 32.35 11.48
N VAL A 76 -11.57 31.84 10.37
CA VAL A 76 -12.20 30.52 10.26
C VAL A 76 -11.55 29.75 9.12
N ILE A 77 -11.21 28.49 9.37
CA ILE A 77 -10.57 27.60 8.39
C ILE A 77 -11.62 26.61 7.88
N PRO A 78 -11.87 26.54 6.56
CA PRO A 78 -12.73 25.52 5.97
C PRO A 78 -12.14 24.11 6.16
N MET A 79 -12.98 23.15 6.54
CA MET A 79 -12.60 21.74 6.76
C MET A 79 -13.27 20.78 5.79
N LYS A 80 -14.49 21.09 5.33
CA LYS A 80 -15.24 20.24 4.39
C LYS A 80 -15.92 21.11 3.32
N TYR A 81 -16.03 20.53 2.13
CA TYR A 81 -16.70 21.13 0.97
C TYR A 81 -17.78 20.18 0.45
N ASP A 82 -18.86 20.73 -0.09
CA ASP A 82 -19.81 19.97 -0.91
C ASP A 82 -19.28 19.77 -2.35
N PHE A 83 -20.04 19.10 -3.20
CA PHE A 83 -19.67 18.88 -4.61
C PHE A 83 -19.70 20.16 -5.45
N GLN A 84 -20.35 21.21 -4.96
CA GLN A 84 -20.43 22.52 -5.59
C GLN A 84 -19.28 23.44 -5.13
N GLY A 85 -18.44 22.99 -4.20
CA GLY A 85 -17.31 23.76 -3.66
C GLY A 85 -17.68 24.71 -2.52
N ASN A 86 -18.89 24.63 -1.96
CA ASN A 86 -19.28 25.41 -0.80
C ASN A 86 -18.76 24.77 0.48
N VAL A 87 -18.36 25.61 1.45
CA VAL A 87 -17.88 25.15 2.75
C VAL A 87 -19.06 24.61 3.57
N THR A 88 -18.99 23.34 3.95
CA THR A 88 -20.03 22.67 4.79
C THR A 88 -19.62 22.56 6.26
N SER A 89 -18.34 22.74 6.57
CA SER A 89 -17.81 22.71 7.93
C SER A 89 -16.55 23.55 8.03
N SER A 90 -16.41 24.29 9.13
CA SER A 90 -15.26 25.15 9.42
C SER A 90 -14.90 25.09 10.91
N VAL A 91 -13.66 25.48 11.23
CA VAL A 91 -13.15 25.55 12.61
C VAL A 91 -12.50 26.90 12.87
N PRO A 92 -12.43 27.36 14.14
CA PRO A 92 -11.68 28.56 14.51
C PRO A 92 -10.20 28.45 14.15
N LYS A 93 -9.60 29.57 13.71
CA LYS A 93 -8.18 29.65 13.41
C LYS A 93 -7.35 29.44 14.68
N THR A 94 -6.54 28.38 14.66
CA THR A 94 -5.49 28.08 15.63
C THR A 94 -4.26 27.57 14.88
N TYR A 95 -3.08 27.57 15.52
CA TYR A 95 -1.90 26.94 14.91
C TYR A 95 -2.14 25.47 14.59
N LEU A 96 -2.87 24.75 15.45
CA LEU A 96 -3.21 23.35 15.23
C LEU A 96 -4.13 23.18 14.01
N SER A 97 -5.17 24.00 13.86
CA SER A 97 -6.09 23.89 12.72
C SER A 97 -5.41 24.21 11.38
N VAL A 98 -4.47 25.16 11.38
CA VAL A 98 -3.69 25.52 10.18
C VAL A 98 -2.66 24.44 9.83
N LEU A 99 -1.98 23.87 10.83
CA LEU A 99 -0.94 22.85 10.63
C LEU A 99 -1.48 21.42 10.57
N ALA A 100 -2.78 21.21 10.80
CA ALA A 100 -3.41 19.89 10.75
C ALA A 100 -3.17 19.17 9.41
N ILE A 101 -3.20 19.90 8.29
CA ILE A 101 -2.86 19.36 6.97
C ILE A 101 -1.43 18.82 6.94
N ASN A 102 -0.47 19.53 7.53
CA ASN A 102 0.93 19.07 7.58
C ASN A 102 1.07 17.82 8.45
N LEU A 103 0.34 17.71 9.55
CA LEU A 103 0.31 16.50 10.37
C LEU A 103 -0.26 15.30 9.59
N VAL A 104 -1.32 15.51 8.81
CA VAL A 104 -1.87 14.48 7.91
C VAL A 104 -0.85 14.08 6.85
N GLN A 105 -0.15 15.05 6.23
CA GLN A 105 0.92 14.75 5.27
C GLN A 105 2.04 13.92 5.89
N LEU A 106 2.49 14.24 7.11
CA LEU A 106 3.49 13.44 7.83
C LEU A 106 3.00 12.01 8.09
N GLY A 107 1.73 11.85 8.49
CA GLY A 107 1.10 10.53 8.65
C GLY A 107 1.08 9.73 7.35
N ILE A 108 0.71 10.35 6.23
CA ILE A 108 0.71 9.72 4.90
C ILE A 108 2.13 9.33 4.48
N ILE A 109 3.12 10.21 4.67
CA ILE A 109 4.52 9.89 4.32
C ILE A 109 5.07 8.78 5.22
N GLY A 110 4.76 8.79 6.51
CA GLY A 110 5.07 7.67 7.42
C GLY A 110 4.48 6.35 6.92
N LEU A 111 3.22 6.37 6.47
CA LEU A 111 2.58 5.19 5.88
C LEU A 111 3.26 4.75 4.58
N MET A 112 3.62 5.67 3.69
CA MET A 112 4.34 5.35 2.44
C MET A 112 5.73 4.77 2.72
N MET A 113 6.43 5.27 3.75
CA MET A 113 7.70 4.70 4.23
C MET A 113 7.50 3.29 4.78
N LEU A 114 6.44 3.06 5.57
CA LEU A 114 6.07 1.74 6.08
C LEU A 114 5.79 0.76 4.93
N VAL A 115 5.05 1.20 3.90
CA VAL A 115 4.78 0.40 2.68
C VAL A 115 6.09 0.07 1.95
N ASN A 116 6.96 1.05 1.72
CA ASN A 116 8.26 0.82 1.08
C ASN A 116 9.14 -0.16 1.88
N TRP A 117 9.12 -0.04 3.22
CA TRP A 117 9.79 -0.97 4.12
C TRP A 117 9.16 -2.37 4.06
N SER A 118 7.84 -2.49 3.96
CA SER A 118 7.12 -3.77 3.78
C SER A 118 7.54 -4.46 2.49
N ILE A 119 7.62 -3.73 1.38
CA ILE A 119 8.08 -4.26 0.09
C ILE A 119 9.51 -4.81 0.22
N LYS A 120 10.41 -4.05 0.86
CA LYS A 120 11.80 -4.42 1.08
C LYS A 120 11.95 -5.69 1.93
N THR A 121 11.22 -5.78 3.04
CA THR A 121 11.37 -6.86 4.03
C THR A 121 10.62 -8.14 3.67
N SER A 122 9.66 -8.05 2.75
CA SER A 122 8.78 -9.18 2.42
C SER A 122 9.54 -10.44 2.00
N LYS A 123 9.01 -11.60 2.41
CA LYS A 123 9.54 -12.93 2.07
C LYS A 123 9.78 -13.06 0.56
N GLN A 124 10.92 -13.65 0.18
CA GLN A 124 11.21 -13.99 -1.20
C GLN A 124 10.24 -15.08 -1.67
N GLN A 125 9.62 -14.88 -2.83
CA GLN A 125 8.78 -15.90 -3.44
C GLN A 125 9.65 -17.06 -3.95
N LEU A 126 9.14 -18.29 -3.82
CA LEU A 126 9.87 -19.50 -4.17
C LEU A 126 9.38 -20.03 -5.53
N THR A 127 10.29 -20.54 -6.34
CA THR A 127 9.97 -21.21 -7.60
C THR A 127 10.64 -22.58 -7.67
N THR A 128 10.03 -23.50 -8.42
CA THR A 128 10.60 -24.82 -8.75
C THR A 128 11.47 -24.79 -10.01
N SER A 129 11.31 -23.74 -10.84
CA SER A 129 12.05 -23.54 -12.08
C SER A 129 13.34 -22.73 -11.84
N ASN A 130 13.81 -21.96 -12.84
CA ASN A 130 15.06 -21.18 -12.79
C ASN A 130 15.01 -20.10 -11.67
N PRO A 131 15.71 -20.28 -10.53
CA PRO A 131 15.58 -19.42 -9.36
C PRO A 131 16.17 -18.03 -9.59
N ALA A 132 17.28 -17.93 -10.32
CA ALA A 132 17.97 -16.67 -10.57
C ALA A 132 17.12 -15.73 -11.46
N LYS A 133 16.49 -16.27 -12.50
CA LYS A 133 15.59 -15.48 -13.36
C LYS A 133 14.38 -14.97 -12.57
N PHE A 134 13.75 -15.84 -11.78
CA PHE A 134 12.60 -15.49 -10.97
C PHE A 134 12.95 -14.45 -9.89
N ALA A 135 14.10 -14.60 -9.23
CA ALA A 135 14.65 -13.62 -8.31
C ALA A 135 14.81 -12.24 -8.97
N ALA A 136 15.40 -12.18 -10.16
CA ALA A 136 15.57 -10.94 -10.92
C ALA A 136 14.22 -10.27 -11.28
N GLU A 137 13.22 -11.05 -11.72
CA GLU A 137 11.87 -10.55 -12.01
C GLU A 137 11.16 -10.03 -10.75
N ASN A 138 11.29 -10.73 -9.62
CA ASN A 138 10.74 -10.30 -8.33
C ASN A 138 11.40 -9.01 -7.83
N ILE A 139 12.73 -8.85 -7.99
CA ILE A 139 13.45 -7.62 -7.67
C ILE A 139 12.91 -6.46 -8.51
N GLN A 140 12.73 -6.64 -9.82
CA GLN A 140 12.17 -5.59 -10.68
C GLN A 140 10.75 -5.21 -10.26
N PHE A 141 9.91 -6.19 -9.92
CA PHE A 141 8.56 -5.95 -9.41
C PHE A 141 8.58 -5.10 -8.14
N ARG A 142 9.41 -5.46 -7.14
CA ARG A 142 9.57 -4.69 -5.90
C ARG A 142 10.08 -3.27 -6.14
N ARG A 143 11.05 -3.10 -7.04
CA ARG A 143 11.57 -1.76 -7.40
C ARG A 143 10.52 -0.89 -8.06
N LYS A 144 9.70 -1.42 -8.98
CA LYS A 144 8.62 -0.66 -9.61
C LYS A 144 7.57 -0.22 -8.60
N TRP A 145 7.14 -1.10 -7.70
CA TRP A 145 6.20 -0.74 -6.63
C TRP A 145 6.78 0.22 -5.60
N SER A 146 8.06 0.08 -5.28
CA SER A 146 8.79 1.04 -4.45
C SER A 146 8.82 2.44 -5.07
N LEU A 147 9.14 2.54 -6.36
CA LEU A 147 9.12 3.81 -7.09
C LEU A 147 7.71 4.41 -7.13
N PHE A 148 6.70 3.58 -7.44
CA PHE A 148 5.31 4.00 -7.43
C PHE A 148 4.85 4.53 -6.07
N THR A 149 5.31 3.90 -4.97
CA THR A 149 5.03 4.36 -3.60
C THR A 149 5.63 5.74 -3.33
N ILE A 150 6.88 5.99 -3.78
CA ILE A 150 7.54 7.29 -3.67
C ILE A 150 6.81 8.35 -4.50
N ILE A 151 6.49 8.06 -5.76
CA ILE A 151 5.77 9.00 -6.65
C ILE A 151 4.38 9.32 -6.09
N THR A 152 3.67 8.32 -5.59
CA THR A 152 2.35 8.50 -4.98
C THR A 152 2.44 9.39 -3.74
N GLY A 153 3.42 9.14 -2.87
CA GLY A 153 3.70 10.02 -1.74
C GLY A 153 3.93 11.47 -2.20
N PHE A 154 4.69 11.67 -3.27
CA PHE A 154 5.05 12.99 -3.77
C PHE A 154 3.82 13.72 -4.31
N LEU A 155 3.04 13.06 -5.16
CA LEU A 155 1.79 13.60 -5.70
C LEU A 155 0.80 13.99 -4.60
N LEU A 156 0.67 13.16 -3.56
CA LEU A 156 -0.17 13.48 -2.40
C LEU A 156 0.40 14.67 -1.61
N THR A 157 1.71 14.73 -1.38
CA THR A 157 2.33 15.89 -0.72
C THR A 157 2.05 17.18 -1.49
N ILE A 158 2.21 17.17 -2.82
CA ILE A 158 1.91 18.33 -3.66
C ILE A 158 0.41 18.68 -3.62
N LEU A 159 -0.48 17.70 -3.68
CA LEU A 159 -1.92 17.92 -3.56
C LEU A 159 -2.28 18.63 -2.24
N PHE A 160 -1.81 18.11 -1.10
CA PHE A 160 -2.09 18.70 0.20
C PHE A 160 -1.42 20.06 0.38
N ALA A 161 -0.21 20.26 -0.17
CA ALA A 161 0.43 21.57 -0.21
C ALA A 161 -0.40 22.58 -1.02
N PHE A 162 -0.95 22.14 -2.16
CA PHE A 162 -1.81 22.98 -3.00
C PHE A 162 -3.13 23.34 -2.31
N ILE A 163 -3.75 22.38 -1.61
CA ILE A 163 -4.94 22.64 -0.77
C ILE A 163 -4.60 23.70 0.30
N GLN A 164 -3.46 23.58 0.96
CA GLN A 164 -3.03 24.53 1.99
C GLN A 164 -2.71 25.91 1.43
N ILE A 165 -2.06 26.00 0.26
CA ILE A 165 -1.79 27.29 -0.41
C ILE A 165 -3.08 28.02 -0.79
N ASN A 166 -4.15 27.28 -1.15
CA ASN A 166 -5.46 27.86 -1.45
C ASN A 166 -6.11 28.55 -0.23
N MET A 167 -5.60 28.37 0.99
CA MET A 167 -6.01 29.18 2.14
C MET A 167 -5.52 30.63 2.06
N PHE A 168 -4.43 30.89 1.34
CA PHE A 168 -3.86 32.23 1.13
C PHE A 168 -4.34 32.86 -0.17
N LEU A 169 -4.40 32.06 -1.24
CA LEU A 169 -4.76 32.49 -2.59
C LEU A 169 -5.88 31.59 -3.12
N PRO A 170 -7.15 31.87 -2.78
CA PRO A 170 -8.26 31.01 -3.17
C PRO A 170 -8.43 30.96 -4.70
N ASN A 171 -8.29 29.76 -5.27
CA ASN A 171 -8.63 29.48 -6.65
C ASN A 171 -9.45 28.18 -6.71
N LEU A 172 -10.76 28.32 -6.56
CA LEU A 172 -11.66 27.17 -6.41
C LEU A 172 -11.67 26.26 -7.64
N PHE A 173 -11.51 26.82 -8.84
CA PHE A 173 -11.45 26.04 -10.08
C PHE A 173 -10.24 25.10 -10.09
N LEU A 174 -9.03 25.63 -9.85
CA LEU A 174 -7.83 24.81 -9.81
C LEU A 174 -7.82 23.86 -8.62
N LEU A 175 -8.29 24.30 -7.44
CA LEU A 175 -8.44 23.46 -6.25
C LEU A 175 -9.27 22.22 -6.55
N THR A 176 -10.45 22.43 -7.15
CA THR A 176 -11.36 21.33 -7.51
C THR A 176 -10.71 20.43 -8.55
N ALA A 177 -10.21 20.99 -9.65
CA ALA A 177 -9.61 20.20 -10.74
C ALA A 177 -8.45 19.33 -10.26
N ILE A 178 -7.48 19.90 -9.53
CA ILE A 178 -6.31 19.18 -9.03
C ILE A 178 -6.71 18.12 -8.00
N SER A 179 -7.66 18.44 -7.10
CA SER A 179 -8.14 17.50 -6.09
C SER A 179 -8.86 16.27 -6.69
N PHE A 180 -9.48 16.41 -7.87
CA PHE A 180 -10.07 15.29 -8.60
C PHE A 180 -9.05 14.53 -9.47
N ILE A 181 -8.20 15.25 -10.21
CA ILE A 181 -7.27 14.65 -11.17
C ILE A 181 -6.19 13.83 -10.46
N THR A 182 -5.63 14.32 -9.36
CA THR A 182 -4.50 13.65 -8.69
C THR A 182 -4.86 12.23 -8.20
N PRO A 183 -5.96 12.00 -7.45
CA PRO A 183 -6.36 10.65 -7.05
C PRO A 183 -6.68 9.75 -8.24
N VAL A 184 -7.34 10.27 -9.28
CA VAL A 184 -7.64 9.49 -10.50
C VAL A 184 -6.35 9.05 -11.18
N ALA A 185 -5.37 9.94 -11.33
CA ALA A 185 -4.07 9.61 -11.91
C ALA A 185 -3.32 8.55 -11.10
N ILE A 186 -3.35 8.63 -9.76
CA ILE A 186 -2.76 7.63 -8.86
C ILE A 186 -3.44 6.27 -9.08
N VAL A 187 -4.77 6.22 -9.12
CA VAL A 187 -5.53 4.98 -9.32
C VAL A 187 -5.24 4.37 -10.69
N LEU A 188 -5.25 5.17 -11.76
CA LEU A 188 -4.91 4.71 -13.11
C LEU A 188 -3.47 4.21 -13.17
N GLY A 189 -2.52 4.91 -12.54
CA GLY A 189 -1.13 4.49 -12.44
C GLY A 189 -0.99 3.15 -11.71
N ALA A 190 -1.73 2.95 -10.62
CA ALA A 190 -1.76 1.67 -9.90
C ALA A 190 -2.32 0.54 -10.76
N ILE A 191 -3.40 0.80 -11.53
CA ILE A 191 -3.99 -0.19 -12.44
C ILE A 191 -3.02 -0.54 -13.58
N LEU A 192 -2.41 0.45 -14.24
CA LEU A 192 -1.44 0.23 -15.32
C LEU A 192 -0.23 -0.55 -14.81
N LEU A 193 0.30 -0.19 -13.64
CA LEU A 193 1.41 -0.92 -13.03
C LEU A 193 1.01 -2.35 -12.66
N SER A 194 -0.23 -2.55 -12.25
CA SER A 194 -0.78 -3.86 -11.92
C SER A 194 -0.99 -4.77 -13.12
N LEU A 195 -1.37 -4.20 -14.27
CA LEU A 195 -1.54 -4.95 -15.52
C LEU A 195 -0.20 -5.32 -16.16
N THR A 196 0.82 -4.46 -16.00
CA THR A 196 2.15 -4.66 -16.57
C THR A 196 3.10 -5.44 -15.65
N GLY A 197 2.89 -5.35 -14.34
CA GLY A 197 3.67 -6.02 -13.31
C GLY A 197 2.89 -7.14 -12.65
N ARG A 198 3.29 -8.39 -12.90
CA ARG A 198 2.68 -9.55 -12.23
C ARG A 198 3.29 -9.74 -10.85
N GLN A 199 2.43 -10.03 -9.86
CA GLN A 199 2.86 -10.32 -8.49
C GLN A 199 3.84 -11.50 -8.49
N GLY A 200 4.92 -11.39 -7.71
CA GLY A 200 5.99 -12.39 -7.71
C GLY A 200 6.94 -12.34 -8.91
N GLY A 201 6.66 -11.54 -9.95
CA GLY A 201 7.50 -11.42 -11.16
C GLY A 201 7.22 -12.43 -12.27
N GLY A 202 6.40 -13.47 -12.01
CA GLY A 202 6.18 -14.56 -12.98
C GLY A 202 5.31 -14.19 -14.19
N LYS A 203 5.59 -14.78 -15.36
CA LYS A 203 4.66 -14.79 -16.51
C LYS A 203 3.47 -15.74 -16.22
N ILE A 204 2.38 -15.63 -16.99
CA ILE A 204 1.30 -16.65 -16.96
C ILE A 204 1.98 -17.99 -17.17
N ARG A 205 1.82 -18.86 -16.18
CA ARG A 205 2.40 -20.19 -16.14
C ARG A 205 1.87 -20.96 -17.34
N ASN A 206 2.69 -21.13 -18.37
CA ASN A 206 2.28 -21.96 -19.50
C ASN A 206 2.40 -23.40 -19.01
N HIS A 207 1.28 -23.95 -18.53
CA HIS A 207 1.23 -25.25 -17.87
C HIS A 207 1.74 -26.41 -18.76
N GLN A 208 1.82 -26.21 -20.08
CA GLN A 208 2.45 -27.16 -21.01
C GLN A 208 3.98 -27.12 -20.94
N GLU A 209 4.63 -25.94 -20.94
CA GLU A 209 6.10 -25.85 -20.88
C GLU A 209 6.68 -26.24 -19.51
N ASP A 210 5.97 -25.96 -18.42
CA ASP A 210 6.44 -26.28 -17.06
C ASP A 210 6.26 -27.76 -16.69
N ARG A 211 5.25 -28.45 -17.24
CA ARG A 211 5.08 -29.91 -17.05
C ARG A 211 6.21 -30.70 -17.70
N GLU A 212 6.78 -30.20 -18.79
CA GLU A 212 7.94 -30.80 -19.46
C GLU A 212 9.28 -30.44 -18.79
N ARG A 213 9.37 -29.28 -18.11
CA ARG A 213 10.64 -28.78 -17.51
C ARG A 213 10.86 -29.09 -16.03
N SER A 214 9.83 -29.34 -15.22
CA SER A 214 10.03 -29.72 -13.82
C SER A 214 8.90 -30.61 -13.28
N LYS A 215 9.26 -31.80 -12.78
CA LYS A 215 8.35 -32.70 -12.03
C LYS A 215 8.09 -32.22 -10.58
N GLU A 216 8.60 -31.05 -10.19
CA GLU A 216 8.60 -30.54 -8.82
C GLU A 216 7.50 -29.48 -8.65
N GLN A 217 6.72 -29.57 -7.56
CA GLN A 217 5.70 -28.58 -7.21
C GLN A 217 6.23 -27.54 -6.21
N PRO A 218 5.85 -26.26 -6.35
CA PRO A 218 6.20 -25.23 -5.38
C PRO A 218 5.57 -25.55 -4.02
N VAL A 219 6.26 -25.14 -2.94
CA VAL A 219 5.77 -25.34 -1.57
C VAL A 219 4.39 -24.72 -1.41
N ASN A 220 3.49 -25.51 -0.85
CA ASN A 220 2.10 -25.18 -0.70
C ASN A 220 1.86 -24.54 0.69
N ASP A 221 1.88 -23.21 0.75
CA ASP A 221 1.61 -22.43 1.97
C ASP A 221 0.09 -22.28 2.26
N ASP A 222 -0.80 -23.00 1.56
CA ASP A 222 -2.26 -22.77 1.58
C ASP A 222 -2.88 -22.88 2.97
N GLU A 223 -2.35 -23.76 3.82
CA GLU A 223 -2.85 -23.98 5.18
C GLU A 223 -2.72 -22.72 6.06
N TYR A 224 -1.77 -21.85 5.74
CA TYR A 224 -1.50 -20.61 6.47
C TYR A 224 -2.36 -19.43 5.99
N TRP A 225 -3.06 -19.56 4.87
CA TRP A 225 -3.97 -18.52 4.35
C TRP A 225 -5.40 -18.74 4.83
N LYS A 226 -5.77 -18.08 5.93
CA LYS A 226 -7.13 -18.10 6.50
C LYS A 226 -8.05 -17.16 5.72
N LEU A 227 -9.26 -17.64 5.40
CA LEU A 227 -10.27 -16.91 4.60
C LEU A 227 -9.78 -16.43 3.21
N GLY A 228 -8.62 -16.94 2.76
CA GLY A 228 -7.99 -16.58 1.50
C GLY A 228 -7.14 -15.29 1.50
N PHE A 229 -7.16 -14.48 2.56
CA PHE A 229 -6.43 -13.20 2.60
C PHE A 229 -5.70 -12.90 3.91
N ILE A 230 -5.97 -13.64 5.00
CA ILE A 230 -5.27 -13.51 6.28
C ILE A 230 -4.14 -14.54 6.32
N TYR A 231 -2.89 -14.08 6.34
CA TYR A 231 -1.75 -14.98 6.49
C TYR A 231 -1.42 -15.18 7.97
N PHE A 232 -1.31 -16.43 8.40
CA PHE A 232 -1.02 -16.80 9.77
C PHE A 232 -0.06 -18.00 9.82
N ASN A 233 1.23 -17.74 9.99
CA ASN A 233 2.26 -18.78 10.13
C ASN A 233 3.26 -18.43 11.25
N ALA A 234 3.20 -19.13 12.38
CA ALA A 234 4.11 -18.90 13.52
C ALA A 234 5.57 -19.31 13.21
N ASN A 235 5.77 -20.24 12.27
CA ASN A 235 7.09 -20.73 11.87
C ASN A 235 7.77 -19.83 10.82
N ASP A 236 7.02 -18.93 10.17
CA ASP A 236 7.59 -18.00 9.19
C ASP A 236 8.01 -16.68 9.87
N PRO A 237 9.33 -16.40 10.06
CA PRO A 237 9.82 -15.21 10.76
C PRO A 237 9.49 -13.90 10.06
N SER A 238 9.01 -13.94 8.82
CA SER A 238 8.68 -12.76 8.03
C SER A 238 7.49 -12.02 8.65
N PHE A 239 7.67 -10.72 8.92
CA PHE A 239 6.57 -9.85 9.33
C PHE A 239 5.64 -9.54 8.14
N THR A 240 6.21 -9.33 6.95
CA THR A 240 5.48 -9.00 5.73
C THR A 240 5.63 -10.11 4.69
N VAL A 241 4.54 -10.38 3.97
CA VAL A 241 4.47 -11.40 2.93
C VAL A 241 3.71 -10.85 1.73
N GLU A 242 4.09 -11.28 0.52
CA GLU A 242 3.30 -10.94 -0.67
C GLU A 242 1.93 -11.64 -0.56
N LYS A 243 0.85 -10.96 -0.96
CA LYS A 243 -0.47 -11.58 -1.03
C LYS A 243 -0.43 -12.79 -1.97
N ARG A 244 -1.19 -13.83 -1.66
CA ARG A 244 -1.32 -15.01 -2.53
C ARG A 244 -2.08 -14.70 -3.83
N TYR A 245 -3.07 -13.82 -3.75
CA TYR A 245 -3.91 -13.41 -4.87
C TYR A 245 -3.98 -11.89 -4.94
N GLY A 246 -4.09 -11.38 -6.15
CA GLY A 246 -4.15 -9.94 -6.43
C GLY A 246 -2.76 -9.34 -6.49
N ILE A 247 -2.61 -8.12 -5.96
CA ILE A 247 -1.34 -7.43 -5.87
C ILE A 247 -1.21 -6.80 -4.49
N GLY A 248 -0.01 -6.85 -3.95
CA GLY A 248 0.39 -6.15 -2.76
C GLY A 248 0.96 -7.06 -1.69
N TRP A 249 1.09 -6.49 -0.50
CA TRP A 249 1.66 -7.16 0.66
C TRP A 249 0.63 -7.21 1.78
N THR A 250 0.78 -8.20 2.65
CA THR A 250 0.06 -8.32 3.91
C THR A 250 1.05 -8.61 5.03
N ILE A 251 0.58 -8.54 6.27
CA ILE A 251 1.35 -8.89 7.44
C ILE A 251 1.03 -10.31 7.90
N ASN A 252 1.99 -10.95 8.53
CA ASN A 252 1.80 -12.25 9.17
C ASN A 252 1.17 -12.08 10.54
N PHE A 253 -0.13 -12.36 10.67
CA PHE A 253 -0.90 -12.19 11.90
C PHE A 253 -0.50 -13.16 13.03
N ALA A 254 0.40 -14.11 12.76
CA ALA A 254 1.03 -14.90 13.82
C ALA A 254 2.10 -14.11 14.61
N ARG A 255 2.46 -12.89 14.16
CA ARG A 255 3.47 -12.05 14.82
C ARG A 255 2.81 -11.07 15.81
N PRO A 256 3.29 -10.96 17.06
CA PRO A 256 2.72 -10.02 18.05
C PRO A 256 2.67 -8.57 17.54
N LEU A 257 3.69 -8.14 16.80
CA LEU A 257 3.76 -6.79 16.22
C LEU A 257 2.57 -6.47 15.29
N SER A 258 1.97 -7.48 14.65
CA SER A 258 0.80 -7.28 13.77
C SER A 258 -0.42 -6.83 14.57
N TRP A 259 -0.59 -7.35 15.78
CA TRP A 259 -1.68 -6.98 16.68
C TRP A 259 -1.46 -5.61 17.32
N VAL A 260 -0.22 -5.29 17.69
CA VAL A 260 0.14 -3.94 18.15
C VAL A 260 -0.17 -2.90 17.09
N LEU A 261 0.24 -3.15 15.83
CA LEU A 261 -0.05 -2.27 14.70
C LEU A 261 -1.56 -2.13 14.45
N LEU A 262 -2.31 -3.24 14.50
CA LEU A 262 -3.76 -3.22 14.31
C LEU A 262 -4.46 -2.42 15.40
N LEU A 263 -4.13 -2.66 16.67
CA LEU A 263 -4.68 -1.94 17.81
C LEU A 263 -4.34 -0.45 17.75
N PHE A 264 -3.12 -0.11 17.33
CA PHE A 264 -2.71 1.28 17.11
C PHE A 264 -3.56 1.99 16.05
N ILE A 265 -3.82 1.32 14.91
CA ILE A 265 -4.69 1.87 13.86
C ILE A 265 -6.12 2.04 14.38
N ILE A 266 -6.67 1.05 15.10
CA ILE A 266 -8.00 1.13 15.70
C ILE A 266 -8.07 2.30 16.70
N ALA A 267 -7.06 2.45 17.56
CA ALA A 267 -6.98 3.54 18.52
C ALA A 267 -7.01 4.91 17.84
N ILE A 268 -6.25 5.11 16.75
CA ILE A 268 -6.28 6.36 15.98
C ILE A 268 -7.69 6.64 15.45
N VAL A 269 -8.37 5.64 14.89
CA VAL A 269 -9.73 5.81 14.35
C VAL A 269 -10.72 6.15 15.45
N VAL A 270 -10.69 5.43 16.57
CA VAL A 270 -11.58 5.70 17.72
C VAL A 270 -11.35 7.09 18.29
N ILE A 271 -10.09 7.47 18.53
CA ILE A 271 -9.71 8.80 19.02
C ILE A 271 -10.18 9.87 18.03
N SER A 272 -9.97 9.68 16.72
CA SER A 272 -10.43 10.62 15.71
C SER A 272 -11.94 10.79 15.70
N ILE A 273 -12.71 9.71 15.92
CA ILE A 273 -14.18 9.80 15.99
C ILE A 273 -14.60 10.57 17.24
N VAL A 274 -14.03 10.24 18.40
CA VAL A 274 -14.33 10.91 19.68
C VAL A 274 -13.99 12.40 19.62
N LEU A 275 -12.86 12.78 19.00
CA LEU A 275 -12.45 14.18 18.83
C LEU A 275 -13.23 14.92 17.74
N SER A 276 -13.98 14.21 16.89
CA SER A 276 -14.76 14.81 15.81
C SER A 276 -16.23 15.07 16.17
N GLN A 277 -16.66 14.61 17.35
CA GLN A 277 -17.96 14.91 17.96
C GLN A 277 -17.87 16.22 18.75
#